data_AF-A0A7L4I9G1-F1
#
_entry.id   AF-A0A7L4I9G1-F1
#
_cell.length_a   1.000
_cell.length_b   1.000
_cell.length_c   1.000
_cell.angle_alpha   90.00
_cell.angle_beta   90.00
_cell.angle_gamma   90.00
#
_symmetry.space_group_name_H-M   'P 1'
#
loop_
_entity.id
_entity.type
_entity.pdbx_description
1 polymer ?
#
loop_
_entity_poly.entity_id
_entity_poly.type
_entity_poly.pdbx_seq_one_letter_code
_entity_poly.pdbx_strand_id
1 'polypeptide(L)'
;VTFNVTFNITLQHREALQAGEEPRCVSWQTVGTKGRWTPSGCTRVGGDALHSICSCTHFSTFAILVAIHPIAENFALTVVTYVGMSVSLVCLFLAIITFLLCRSLWSVSVTLHLQLSICLFA
;
A
#
# COMPACT_ATOMS: atom_id res chain seq x y z
N VAL A 1 -19.04 -17.78 22.10
CA VAL A 1 -19.82 -17.48 23.33
C VAL A 1 -20.16 -16.00 23.30
N THR A 2 -21.43 -15.66 23.14
CA THR A 2 -21.92 -14.27 23.24
C THR A 2 -22.07 -13.93 24.71
N PHE A 3 -21.47 -12.83 25.16
CA PHE A 3 -21.61 -12.37 26.53
C PHE A 3 -22.79 -11.40 26.60
N ASN A 4 -23.60 -11.48 27.64
CA ASN A 4 -24.70 -10.53 27.89
C ASN A 4 -24.20 -9.14 28.34
N VAL A 5 -22.89 -8.89 28.26
CA VAL A 5 -22.22 -7.69 28.75
C VAL A 5 -21.20 -7.26 27.71
N THR A 6 -21.18 -5.98 27.37
CA THR A 6 -20.13 -5.37 26.54
C THR A 6 -18.89 -5.11 27.38
N PHE A 7 -17.71 -5.41 26.83
CA PHE A 7 -16.44 -5.12 27.47
C PHE A 7 -15.55 -4.27 26.55
N ASN A 8 -14.72 -3.45 27.16
CA ASN A 8 -13.79 -2.57 26.45
C ASN A 8 -12.41 -3.22 26.36
N ILE A 9 -11.85 -3.22 25.16
CA ILE A 9 -10.46 -3.59 24.89
C ILE A 9 -9.70 -2.39 24.36
N THR A 10 -8.44 -2.26 24.77
CA THR A 10 -7.54 -1.23 24.26
C THR A 10 -6.49 -1.89 23.38
N LEU A 11 -6.42 -1.43 22.14
CA LEU A 11 -5.46 -1.91 21.16
C LEU A 11 -4.46 -0.79 20.89
N GLN A 12 -3.18 -1.12 21.03
CA GLN A 12 -2.09 -0.20 20.77
C GLN A 12 -1.65 -0.30 19.32
N HIS A 13 -1.48 0.84 18.67
CA HIS A 13 -0.94 0.93 17.33
C HIS A 13 0.57 0.95 17.37
N ARG A 14 1.21 0.31 16.38
CA ARG A 14 2.66 0.39 16.20
C ARG A 14 3.09 1.78 15.72
N GLU A 15 2.26 2.40 14.89
CA GLU A 15 2.47 3.74 14.33
C GLU A 15 1.29 4.63 14.72
N ALA A 16 1.55 5.93 14.90
CA ALA A 16 0.49 6.87 15.24
C ALA A 16 -0.44 7.08 14.03
N LEU A 17 -1.74 7.01 14.28
CA LEU A 17 -2.79 7.28 13.32
C LEU A 17 -2.62 8.70 12.73
N GLN A 18 -2.60 8.80 11.41
CA GLN A 18 -2.46 10.06 10.69
C GLN A 18 -3.80 10.78 10.51
N ALA A 19 -3.74 12.07 10.16
CA ALA A 19 -4.92 12.87 9.86
C ALA A 19 -5.66 12.29 8.65
N GLY A 20 -6.93 11.90 8.87
CA GLY A 20 -7.78 11.30 7.85
C GLY A 20 -7.83 9.78 7.86
N GLU A 21 -7.06 9.09 8.69
CA GLU A 21 -7.21 7.64 8.87
C GLU A 21 -8.39 7.32 9.80
N GLU A 22 -9.25 6.39 9.40
CA GLU A 22 -10.41 5.96 10.20
C GLU A 22 -10.19 4.52 10.72
N PRO A 23 -9.83 4.34 12.00
CA PRO A 23 -9.63 3.02 12.59
C PRO A 23 -10.96 2.36 12.94
N ARG A 24 -11.16 1.13 12.46
CA ARG A 24 -12.35 0.30 12.70
C ARG A 24 -11.99 -0.93 13.52
N CYS A 25 -12.72 -1.14 14.61
CA CYS A 25 -12.63 -2.33 15.44
C CYS A 25 -13.30 -3.51 14.74
N VAL A 26 -12.60 -4.62 14.59
CA VAL A 26 -13.15 -5.85 14.00
C VAL A 26 -12.83 -7.07 14.85
N SER A 27 -13.67 -8.09 14.72
CA SER A 27 -13.47 -9.38 15.35
C SER A 27 -13.49 -10.50 14.31
N TRP A 28 -12.79 -11.59 14.61
CA TRP A 28 -12.83 -12.78 13.77
C TRP A 28 -14.16 -13.50 13.96
N GLN A 29 -14.86 -13.77 12.85
CA GLN A 29 -16.10 -14.53 12.83
C GLN A 29 -15.90 -15.78 11.98
N THR A 30 -16.15 -16.95 12.56
CA THR A 30 -16.17 -18.22 11.84
C THR A 30 -17.49 -18.36 11.08
N VAL A 31 -17.39 -18.61 9.76
CA VAL A 31 -18.53 -18.81 8.86
C VAL A 31 -18.29 -20.12 8.10
N GLY A 32 -18.91 -21.20 8.58
CA GLY A 32 -18.67 -22.55 8.06
C GLY A 32 -17.24 -23.03 8.36
N THR A 33 -16.50 -23.42 7.32
CA THR A 33 -15.09 -23.86 7.41
C THR A 33 -14.07 -22.73 7.25
N LYS A 34 -14.53 -21.50 6.97
CA LYS A 34 -13.67 -20.31 6.81
C LYS A 34 -13.95 -19.32 7.93
N GLY A 35 -13.08 -18.32 8.07
CA GLY A 35 -13.35 -17.17 8.93
C GLY A 35 -13.19 -15.86 8.17
N ARG A 36 -13.85 -14.82 8.69
CA ARG A 36 -13.86 -13.47 8.11
C ARG A 36 -13.79 -12.45 9.24
N TRP A 37 -13.03 -11.38 9.02
CA TRP A 37 -13.05 -10.20 9.88
C TRP A 37 -14.37 -9.44 9.70
N THR A 38 -15.05 -9.14 10.81
CA THR A 38 -16.32 -8.41 10.79
C THR A 38 -16.35 -7.35 11.88
N PRO A 39 -16.92 -6.16 11.62
CA PRO A 39 -17.21 -5.18 12.66
C PRO A 39 -18.43 -5.58 13.52
N SER A 40 -19.17 -6.62 13.14
CA SER A 40 -20.36 -7.07 13.88
C SER A 40 -20.03 -7.38 15.34
N GLY A 41 -20.76 -6.74 16.26
CA GLY A 41 -20.57 -6.93 17.70
C GLY A 41 -19.37 -6.21 18.30
N CYS A 42 -18.68 -5.36 17.53
CA CYS A 42 -17.58 -4.51 18.01
C CYS A 42 -17.69 -3.08 17.48
N THR A 43 -17.54 -2.08 18.34
CA THR A 43 -17.60 -0.66 17.97
C THR A 43 -16.45 0.10 18.59
N ARG A 44 -15.87 1.06 17.86
CA ARG A 44 -14.87 1.98 18.42
C ARG A 44 -15.59 2.97 19.32
N VAL A 45 -15.20 3.04 20.58
CA VAL A 45 -15.78 3.96 21.57
C VAL A 45 -14.85 5.11 21.94
N GLY A 46 -13.57 5.02 21.57
CA GLY A 46 -12.61 6.10 21.80
C GLY A 46 -11.17 5.70 21.50
N GLY A 47 -10.24 6.45 22.07
CA GLY A 47 -8.80 6.28 21.91
C GLY A 47 -8.14 7.44 21.18
N ASP A 48 -6.82 7.43 21.22
CA ASP A 48 -5.94 8.48 20.69
C ASP A 48 -5.27 8.05 19.37
N ALA A 49 -4.25 8.79 18.93
CA ALA A 49 -3.46 8.43 17.75
C ALA A 49 -2.69 7.11 17.93
N LEU A 50 -2.31 6.75 19.16
CA LEU A 50 -1.54 5.54 19.47
C LEU A 50 -2.38 4.39 20.04
N HIS A 51 -3.62 4.66 20.45
CA HIS A 51 -4.46 3.69 21.13
C HIS A 51 -5.89 3.76 20.62
N SER A 52 -6.54 2.61 20.59
CA SER A 52 -7.92 2.51 20.14
C SER A 52 -8.71 1.70 21.14
N ILE A 53 -9.81 2.26 21.62
CA ILE A 53 -10.68 1.61 22.59
C ILE A 53 -11.90 1.08 21.83
N CYS A 54 -12.08 -0.24 21.89
CA CYS A 54 -13.16 -0.96 21.23
C CYS A 54 -14.09 -1.58 22.28
N SER A 55 -15.39 -1.39 22.14
CA SER A 55 -16.43 -2.07 22.92
C SER A 55 -16.96 -3.26 22.12
N CYS A 56 -16.86 -4.47 22.67
CA CYS A 56 -17.27 -5.72 22.02
C CYS A 56 -18.24 -6.53 22.89
N THR A 57 -19.15 -7.28 22.25
CA THR A 57 -20.18 -8.13 22.90
C THR A 57 -19.81 -9.61 23.03
N HIS A 58 -18.65 -10.00 22.50
CA HIS A 58 -18.24 -11.41 22.43
C HIS A 58 -16.72 -11.53 22.50
N PHE A 59 -16.22 -12.65 23.03
CA PHE A 59 -14.80 -12.99 22.92
C PHE A 59 -14.49 -13.63 21.57
N SER A 60 -13.44 -13.13 20.92
CA SER A 60 -12.86 -13.70 19.70
C SER A 60 -11.42 -13.21 19.55
N THR A 61 -10.82 -13.40 18.38
CA THR A 61 -9.62 -12.66 17.96
C THR A 61 -10.04 -11.26 17.52
N PHE A 62 -9.38 -10.23 18.02
CA PHE A 62 -9.66 -8.84 17.69
C PHE A 62 -8.54 -8.26 16.84
N ALA A 63 -8.90 -7.33 15.96
CA ALA A 63 -7.96 -6.55 15.18
C ALA A 63 -8.53 -5.14 14.94
N ILE A 64 -7.65 -4.21 14.57
CA ILE A 64 -8.06 -2.93 14.00
C ILE A 64 -7.71 -2.91 12.53
N LEU A 65 -8.69 -2.52 11.72
CA LEU A 65 -8.49 -2.12 10.35
C LEU A 65 -8.39 -0.60 10.29
N VAL A 66 -7.30 -0.08 9.74
CA VAL A 66 -7.18 1.35 9.45
C VAL A 66 -7.59 1.54 8.00
N ALA A 67 -8.65 2.30 7.76
CA ALA A 67 -8.97 2.74 6.42
C ALA A 67 -8.01 3.87 6.04
N ILE A 68 -7.11 3.57 5.11
CA ILE A 68 -6.30 4.59 4.44
C ILE A 68 -7.26 5.34 3.51
N HIS A 69 -7.83 6.44 3.99
CA HIS A 69 -8.31 7.45 3.05
C HIS A 69 -7.10 7.88 2.23
N PRO A 70 -7.24 8.17 0.92
CA PRO A 70 -6.10 8.52 0.09
C PRO A 70 -5.38 9.70 0.75
N ILE A 71 -4.30 9.36 1.45
CA ILE A 71 -3.35 10.30 2.02
C ILE A 71 -2.95 11.09 0.79
N ALA A 72 -3.34 12.37 0.75
CA ALA A 72 -3.23 13.25 -0.41
C ALA A 72 -2.01 12.84 -1.22
N GLU A 73 -2.25 12.14 -2.35
CA GLU A 73 -1.26 11.43 -3.16
C GLU A 73 0.07 12.16 -3.02
N ASN A 74 1.02 11.57 -2.29
CA ASN A 74 2.24 12.25 -1.90
C ASN A 74 2.87 12.80 -3.18
N PHE A 75 2.73 14.11 -3.40
CA PHE A 75 3.04 14.75 -4.68
C PHE A 75 4.45 14.41 -5.15
N ALA A 76 5.35 14.19 -4.19
CA ALA A 76 6.70 13.66 -4.40
C ALA A 76 6.74 12.32 -5.15
N LEU A 77 5.95 11.30 -4.76
CA LEU A 77 5.92 10.00 -5.44
C LEU A 77 5.34 10.11 -6.85
N THR A 78 4.29 10.91 -7.04
CA THR A 78 3.71 11.16 -8.36
C THR A 78 4.71 11.86 -9.28
N VAL A 79 5.42 12.87 -8.78
CA VAL A 79 6.48 13.59 -9.52
C VAL A 79 7.64 12.66 -9.87
N VAL A 80 8.11 11.84 -8.92
CA VAL A 80 9.20 10.87 -9.19
C VAL A 80 8.78 9.88 -10.27
N THR A 81 7.55 9.36 -10.22
CA THR A 81 7.05 8.41 -11.22
C THR A 81 6.93 9.08 -12.59
N TYR A 82 6.38 10.30 -12.66
CA TYR A 82 6.23 11.04 -13.91
C TYR A 82 7.57 11.39 -14.55
N VAL A 83 8.53 11.89 -13.74
CA VAL A 83 9.89 12.20 -14.19
C VAL A 83 10.57 10.92 -14.68
N GLY A 84 10.52 9.83 -13.91
CA GLY A 84 11.09 8.54 -14.30
C GLY A 84 10.53 8.03 -15.63
N MET A 85 9.21 8.02 -15.79
CA MET A 85 8.56 7.63 -17.04
C MET A 85 8.99 8.51 -18.23
N SER A 86 9.03 9.83 -18.04
CA SER A 86 9.42 10.76 -19.12
C SER A 86 10.87 10.54 -19.57
N VAL A 87 11.80 10.33 -18.64
CA VAL A 87 13.21 10.06 -18.94
C VAL A 87 13.35 8.73 -19.67
N SER A 88 12.67 7.68 -19.22
CA SER A 88 12.68 6.38 -19.90
C SER A 88 12.15 6.48 -21.34
N LEU A 89 11.06 7.21 -21.57
CA LEU A 89 10.49 7.41 -22.91
C LEU A 89 11.44 8.18 -23.83
N VAL A 90 12.07 9.24 -23.34
CA VAL A 90 13.05 10.03 -24.11
C VAL A 90 14.28 9.16 -24.44
N CYS A 91 14.80 8.42 -23.47
CA CYS A 91 15.92 7.50 -23.68
C CYS A 91 15.59 6.42 -24.72
N LEU A 92 14.39 5.83 -24.66
CA LEU A 92 13.92 4.84 -25.62
C LEU A 92 13.80 5.43 -27.03
N PHE A 93 13.24 6.64 -27.15
CA PHE A 93 13.10 7.33 -28.43
C PHE A 93 14.47 7.64 -29.07
N LEU A 94 15.42 8.14 -28.29
CA LEU A 94 16.80 8.39 -28.74
C LEU A 94 17.50 7.09 -29.14
N ALA A 95 17.29 6.00 -28.41
CA ALA A 95 17.81 4.69 -28.75
C ALA A 95 17.24 4.18 -30.08
N ILE A 96 15.94 4.34 -30.33
CA ILE A 96 15.29 3.97 -31.60
C ILE A 96 15.85 4.79 -32.76
N ILE A 97 15.96 6.12 -32.62
CA ILE A 97 16.54 6.98 -33.67
C ILE A 97 17.98 6.56 -33.96
N THR A 98 18.78 6.37 -32.92
CA THR A 98 20.17 5.94 -33.06
C THR A 98 20.24 4.59 -33.75
N PHE A 99 19.39 3.64 -33.39
CA PHE A 99 19.32 2.34 -34.05
C PHE A 99 18.94 2.47 -35.53
N LEU A 100 18.00 3.34 -35.90
CA LEU A 100 17.59 3.55 -37.29
C LEU A 100 18.71 4.22 -38.13
N LEU A 101 19.35 5.26 -37.60
CA LEU A 101 20.45 5.97 -38.26
C LEU A 101 21.71 5.12 -38.33
N CYS A 102 22.01 4.37 -37.26
CA CYS A 102 23.18 3.50 -37.19
C CYS A 102 22.97 2.17 -37.92
N ARG A 103 21.74 1.66 -38.07
CA ARG A 103 21.43 0.56 -39.02
C ARG A 103 21.77 0.95 -40.45
N SER A 104 21.75 2.24 -40.78
CA SER A 104 22.25 2.75 -42.06
C SER A 104 23.79 2.77 -42.15
N LEU A 105 24.54 2.60 -41.06
CA LEU A 105 26.00 2.83 -41.00
C LEU A 105 26.84 1.69 -40.38
N TRP A 106 26.41 0.96 -39.33
CA TRP A 106 27.22 -0.09 -38.68
C TRP A 106 26.39 -1.02 -37.75
N SER A 107 26.35 -2.31 -38.04
CA SER A 107 25.21 -3.20 -37.71
C SER A 107 25.15 -3.84 -36.29
N VAL A 108 26.23 -4.03 -35.51
CA VAL A 108 26.12 -4.97 -34.34
C VAL A 108 26.90 -4.62 -33.05
N SER A 109 28.03 -3.89 -33.09
CA SER A 109 28.98 -3.91 -31.96
C SER A 109 28.64 -2.95 -30.79
N VAL A 110 27.95 -1.84 -31.03
CA VAL A 110 27.67 -0.80 -30.01
C VAL A 110 26.43 -1.13 -29.15
N THR A 111 25.49 -1.88 -29.71
CA THR A 111 24.21 -2.25 -29.08
C THR A 111 24.39 -3.17 -27.85
N LEU A 112 25.41 -4.02 -27.88
CA LEU A 112 25.73 -4.95 -26.77
C LEU A 112 26.23 -4.23 -25.51
N HIS A 113 27.05 -3.19 -25.66
CA HIS A 113 27.60 -2.43 -24.53
C HIS A 113 26.55 -1.48 -23.90
N LEU A 114 25.58 -1.01 -24.69
CA LEU A 114 24.54 -0.09 -24.23
C LEU A 114 23.37 -0.82 -23.53
N GLN A 115 22.96 -1.99 -24.01
CA GLN A 115 21.94 -2.79 -23.32
C GLN A 115 22.43 -3.30 -21.95
N LEU A 116 23.73 -3.58 -21.80
CA LEU A 116 24.33 -4.02 -20.55
C LEU A 116 24.31 -2.93 -19.46
N SER A 117 24.51 -1.67 -19.85
CA SER A 117 24.49 -0.53 -18.93
C SER A 117 23.06 -0.14 -18.49
N ILE A 118 22.07 -0.39 -19.35
CA ILE A 118 20.65 -0.14 -19.05
C ILE A 118 20.08 -1.18 -18.05
N CYS A 119 20.47 -2.45 -18.14
CA CYS A 119 20.07 -3.47 -17.16
C CYS A 119 20.66 -3.26 -15.76
N LEU A 120 21.71 -2.45 -15.62
CA LEU A 120 22.38 -2.18 -14.34
C LEU A 120 21.73 -1.00 -13.60
N PHE A 121 20.84 -0.26 -14.25
CA PHE A 121 20.16 0.92 -13.69
C PHE A 121 18.65 0.73 -13.49
N ALA A 122 18.10 -0.42 -13.91
CA ALA A 122 16.75 -0.89 -13.57
C ALA A 122 16.77 -1.69 -12.26
#